data_AF-A0AAX2DR57-F1
#
_entry.id   AF-A0AAX2DR57-F1
#
_cell.length_a   1.000
_cell.length_b   1.000
_cell.length_c   1.000
_cell.angle_alpha   90.00
_cell.angle_beta   90.00
_cell.angle_gamma   90.00
#
_symmetry.space_group_name_H-M   'P 1'
#
loop_
_entity.id
_entity.type
_entity.pdbx_description
1 polymer ?
#
loop_
_entity_poly.entity_id
_entity_poly.type
_entity_poly.pdbx_seq_one_letter_code
_entity_poly.pdbx_strand_id
1 'polypeptide(L)'
;MKLAGKATKEIMDALNIKNPTQVKIWWRWYRNGETHRFHQGVGKQYKHQKGLVKLPEIEQLKIALRQKEVELEILKKYKALERK
;
A
#
# COMPACT_ATOMS: atom_id res chain seq x y z
N MET A 1 -1.65 7.06 -21.17
CA MET A 1 -0.56 6.74 -22.14
C MET A 1 -0.44 5.24 -22.43
N LYS A 2 -0.25 4.36 -21.42
CA LYS A 2 -0.19 2.90 -21.66
C LYS A 2 -1.48 2.30 -22.24
N LEU A 3 -2.65 2.76 -21.79
CA LEU A 3 -3.94 2.37 -22.38
C LEU A 3 -4.09 2.77 -23.85
N ALA A 4 -3.41 3.84 -24.26
CA ALA A 4 -3.40 4.33 -25.64
C ALA A 4 -2.33 3.63 -26.50
N GLY A 5 -1.82 2.47 -26.08
CA GLY A 5 -0.82 1.70 -26.82
C GLY A 5 0.60 2.27 -26.80
N LYS A 6 0.86 3.39 -26.11
CA LYS A 6 2.18 4.04 -26.14
C LYS A 6 3.30 3.16 -25.58
N ALA A 7 4.44 3.17 -26.27
CA ALA A 7 5.64 2.46 -25.86
C ALA A 7 6.19 3.04 -24.56
N THR A 8 6.92 2.22 -23.79
CA THR A 8 7.51 2.69 -22.52
C THR A 8 8.49 3.83 -22.75
N LYS A 9 9.23 3.81 -23.86
CA LYS A 9 10.18 4.85 -24.25
C LYS A 9 9.49 6.20 -24.46
N GLU A 10 8.41 6.23 -25.24
CA GLU A 10 7.62 7.45 -25.46
C GLU A 10 7.05 8.04 -24.16
N ILE A 11 6.68 7.17 -23.21
CA ILE A 11 6.21 7.58 -21.89
C ILE A 11 7.34 8.16 -21.05
N MET A 12 8.53 7.56 -21.11
CA MET A 12 9.71 8.08 -20.43
C MET A 12 10.09 9.46 -20.94
N ASP A 13 10.13 9.63 -22.26
CA ASP A 13 10.51 10.89 -22.91
C ASP A 13 9.50 11.99 -22.58
N ALA A 14 8.20 11.71 -22.69
CA ALA A 14 7.15 12.69 -22.42
C ALA A 14 7.04 13.11 -20.94
N LEU A 15 7.34 12.20 -20.01
CA LEU A 15 7.23 12.45 -18.56
C LEU A 15 8.59 12.72 -17.90
N ASN A 16 9.65 12.82 -18.70
CA ASN A 16 11.04 12.97 -18.25
C ASN A 16 11.45 11.92 -17.18
N ILE A 17 10.98 10.68 -17.33
CA ILE A 17 11.25 9.57 -16.41
C ILE A 17 12.56 8.90 -16.84
N LYS A 18 13.56 8.92 -15.95
CA LYS A 18 14.87 8.31 -16.21
C LYS A 18 14.85 6.78 -16.21
N ASN A 19 13.96 6.16 -15.41
CA ASN A 19 13.98 4.71 -15.20
C ASN A 19 12.76 4.01 -15.85
N PRO A 20 12.94 3.08 -16.81
CA PRO A 20 11.84 2.34 -17.43
C PRO A 20 11.06 1.46 -16.44
N THR A 21 11.72 0.99 -15.37
CA THR A 21 11.09 0.17 -14.33
C THR A 21 10.03 0.96 -13.57
N GLN A 22 10.19 2.27 -13.41
CA GLN A 22 9.19 3.13 -12.78
C GLN A 22 7.87 3.11 -13.55
N VAL A 23 7.93 3.21 -14.89
CA VAL A 23 6.75 3.12 -15.75
C VAL A 23 6.09 1.74 -15.65
N LYS A 24 6.88 0.66 -15.58
CA LYS A 24 6.36 -0.71 -15.40
C LYS A 24 5.65 -0.91 -14.06
N ILE A 25 6.23 -0.40 -12.97
CA ILE A 25 5.64 -0.47 -11.62
C ILE A 25 4.35 0.34 -11.56
N TRP A 26 4.36 1.57 -12.04
CA TRP A 26 3.17 2.41 -12.10
C TRP A 26 2.06 1.77 -12.92
N TRP A 27 2.40 1.14 -14.04
CA TRP A 27 1.44 0.40 -14.84
C TRP A 27 0.86 -0.83 -14.11
N ARG A 28 1.68 -1.55 -13.34
CA ARG A 28 1.21 -2.65 -12.48
C ARG A 28 0.25 -2.14 -11.42
N TRP A 29 0.58 -1.06 -10.71
CA TRP A 29 -0.29 -0.48 -9.69
C TRP A 29 -1.63 -0.06 -10.27
N TYR A 30 -1.62 0.57 -11.44
CA TYR A 30 -2.84 0.95 -12.14
C TYR A 30 -3.72 -0.27 -12.46
N ARG A 31 -3.15 -1.34 -13.05
CA ARG A 31 -3.90 -2.57 -13.37
C ARG A 31 -4.45 -3.29 -12.13
N ASN A 32 -3.75 -3.17 -11.00
CA ASN A 32 -4.15 -3.78 -9.74
C ASN A 32 -5.10 -2.90 -8.91
N GLY A 33 -5.47 -1.70 -9.39
CA GLY A 33 -6.26 -0.74 -8.59
C GLY A 33 -5.50 -0.16 -7.40
N GLU A 34 -4.18 -0.30 -7.32
CA GLU A 34 -3.31 0.19 -6.24
C GLU A 34 -3.00 1.69 -6.39
N THR A 35 -3.96 2.49 -6.82
CA THR A 35 -3.78 3.93 -7.11
C THR A 35 -3.40 4.74 -5.87
N HIS A 36 -3.75 4.25 -4.67
CA HIS A 36 -3.35 4.84 -3.39
C HIS A 36 -1.82 5.03 -3.26
N ARG A 37 -1.02 4.21 -3.97
CA ARG A 37 0.45 4.29 -3.94
C ARG A 37 1.02 5.51 -4.66
N PHE A 38 0.29 6.10 -5.62
CA PHE A 38 0.73 7.32 -6.30
C PHE A 38 0.77 8.54 -5.37
N HIS A 39 0.02 8.52 -4.26
CA HIS A 39 0.05 9.58 -3.25
C HIS A 39 1.29 9.52 -2.34
N GLN A 40 2.12 8.47 -2.45
CA GLN A 40 3.36 8.39 -1.68
C GLN A 40 4.41 9.32 -2.30
N GLY A 41 4.89 10.29 -1.51
CA GLY A 41 5.94 11.21 -1.93
C GLY A 41 7.23 10.48 -2.30
N VAL A 42 7.87 10.92 -3.37
CA VAL A 42 9.15 10.37 -3.84
C VAL A 42 10.22 10.58 -2.76
N GLY A 43 10.98 9.53 -2.44
CA GLY A 43 12.08 9.59 -1.46
C GLY A 43 11.68 9.37 0.01
N LYS A 44 10.40 9.10 0.31
CA LYS A 44 10.00 8.59 1.63
C LYS A 44 10.15 7.07 1.65
N GLN A 45 10.77 6.54 2.71
CA GLN A 45 10.81 5.09 2.94
C GLN A 45 9.38 4.55 3.02
N TYR A 46 9.13 3.42 2.34
CA TYR A 46 7.87 2.70 2.39
C TYR A 46 7.55 2.32 3.84
N LYS A 47 6.65 3.08 4.49
CA LYS A 47 5.98 2.61 5.69
C LYS A 47 4.75 1.82 5.23
N HIS A 48 4.72 0.53 5.51
CA HIS A 48 3.58 -0.37 5.33
C HIS A 48 2.39 0.08 6.19
N GLN A 49 1.79 1.25 5.88
CA GLN A 49 0.58 1.82 6.51
C GLN A 49 0.28 3.27 6.09
N LYS A 50 1.13 3.98 5.34
CA LYS A 50 0.79 5.34 4.85
C LYS A 50 0.09 5.26 3.49
N GLY A 51 -1.19 4.91 3.56
CA GLY A 51 -2.09 4.83 2.40
C GLY A 51 -3.57 4.81 2.76
N LEU A 52 -3.92 5.08 4.02
CA LEU A 52 -5.30 5.41 4.35
C LEU A 52 -5.50 6.87 3.93
N VAL A 53 -5.96 7.07 2.68
CA VAL A 53 -6.99 8.10 2.46
C VAL A 53 -7.91 7.98 3.66
N LYS A 54 -8.06 9.03 4.49
CA LYS A 54 -8.81 8.98 5.76
C LYS A 54 -10.05 8.10 5.53
N LEU A 55 -9.97 6.82 5.93
CA LEU A 55 -11.10 5.94 5.75
C LEU A 55 -12.21 6.53 6.62
N PRO A 56 -13.49 6.34 6.27
CA PRO A 56 -14.57 6.67 7.19
C PRO A 56 -14.21 6.11 8.57
N GLU A 57 -14.41 6.91 9.62
CA GLU A 57 -13.98 6.61 10.99
C GLU A 57 -14.37 5.19 11.43
N ILE A 58 -15.54 4.72 10.97
CA ILE A 58 -16.07 3.37 11.17
C ILE A 58 -15.12 2.28 10.67
N GLU A 59 -14.53 2.42 9.48
CA GLU A 59 -13.61 1.41 8.93
C GLU A 59 -12.28 1.38 9.66
N GLN A 60 -11.78 2.55 10.10
CA GLN A 60 -10.58 2.63 10.93
C GLN A 60 -10.81 1.92 12.27
N LEU A 61 -11.97 2.16 12.90
CA LEU A 61 -12.37 1.52 14.14
C LEU A 61 -12.51 -0.01 13.99
N LYS A 62 -13.08 -0.50 12.88
CA LYS A 62 -13.16 -1.95 12.60
C LYS A 62 -11.79 -2.62 12.42
N ILE A 63 -10.82 -1.91 11.84
CA ILE A 63 -9.45 -2.41 11.72
C ILE A 63 -8.78 -2.44 13.09
N ALA A 64 -8.90 -1.36 13.87
CA ALA A 64 -8.35 -1.28 15.21
C ALA A 64 -8.94 -2.35 16.13
N LEU A 65 -10.25 -2.61 16.04
CA LEU A 65 -10.92 -3.66 16.80
C LEU A 65 -10.32 -5.05 16.50
N ARG A 66 -10.19 -5.41 15.22
CA ARG A 66 -9.57 -6.68 14.82
C ARG A 66 -8.12 -6.82 15.30
N GLN A 67 -7.35 -5.74 15.26
CA GLN A 67 -5.97 -5.75 15.79
C GLN A 67 -5.96 -6.02 17.30
N LYS A 68 -6.85 -5.37 18.05
CA LYS A 68 -6.99 -5.56 19.49
C LYS A 68 -7.48 -6.96 19.86
N GLU A 69 -8.38 -7.55 19.07
CA GLU A 69 -8.84 -8.93 19.24
C GLU A 69 -7.69 -9.92 19.10
N VAL A 70 -6.84 -9.75 18.08
CA VAL A 70 -5.65 -10.59 17.87
C VAL A 70 -4.63 -10.42 19.00
N GLU A 71 -4.36 -9.19 19.44
CA GLU A 71 -3.49 -8.94 20.61
C GLU A 71 -4.00 -9.67 21.86
N LEU A 72 -5.30 -9.60 22.13
CA LEU A 72 -5.92 -10.29 23.27
C LEU A 72 -5.84 -11.81 23.15
N GLU A 73 -6.02 -12.36 21.95
CA GLU A 73 -5.90 -13.80 21.72
C GLU A 73 -4.46 -14.28 22.01
N ILE A 74 -3.46 -13.55 21.53
CA ILE A 74 -2.04 -13.83 21.79
C ILE A 74 -1.75 -13.76 23.29
N LEU A 75 -2.23 -12.70 23.97
CA LEU A 75 -2.04 -12.54 25.41
C LEU A 75 -2.71 -13.66 26.22
N LYS A 76 -3.89 -14.11 25.81
CA LYS A 76 -4.57 -15.27 26.43
C LYS A 76 -3.76 -16.55 26.26
N LYS A 77 -3.26 -16.81 25.05
CA LYS A 77 -2.38 -17.97 24.77
C LYS A 77 -1.11 -17.92 25.62
N TYR A 78 -0.47 -16.76 25.71
CA TYR A 78 0.73 -16.55 26.52
C TYR A 78 0.47 -16.83 28.01
N LYS A 79 -0.58 -16.25 28.59
CA LYS A 79 -0.97 -16.50 29.99
C LYS A 79 -1.32 -17.96 30.27
N ALA A 80 -1.86 -18.68 29.29
CA ALA A 80 -2.14 -20.11 29.44
C ALA A 80 -0.84 -20.96 29.45
N LEU A 81 0.20 -20.50 28.75
CA LEU A 81 1.52 -21.13 28.76
C LEU A 81 2.30 -20.83 30.05
N GLU A 82 2.22 -19.60 30.59
CA GLU A 82 2.87 -19.24 31.87
C GLU A 82 2.29 -19.95 33.10
N ARG A 83 1.07 -20.51 32.99
CA ARG A 83 0.41 -21.26 34.07
C ARG A 83 0.68 -22.77 34.04
N LYS A 84 1.41 -23.26 33.03
CA LYS A 84 1.92 -24.63 32.94
C LYS A 84 3.34 -24.69 33.49
#